data_AF-A0A1Y9J0D9-F1
#
_entry.id   AF-A0A1Y9J0D9-F1
#
_cell.length_a   1.000
_cell.length_b   1.000
_cell.length_c   1.000
_cell.angle_alpha   90.00
_cell.angle_beta   90.00
_cell.angle_gamma   90.00
#
_symmetry.space_group_name_H-M   'P 1'
#
loop_
_entity.id
_entity.type
_entity.pdbx_description
1 polymer ?
#
loop_
_entity_poly.entity_id
_entity_poly.type
_entity_poly.pdbx_seq_one_letter_code
_entity_poly.pdbx_strand_id
1 'polypeptide(L)'
;MDDYDECLESPGPDEPPGVYCGLSVVLKPNNRSDLWKLIEEFSSDYKRHYNHQVLKWGVCIKRCQKAIEKLSPAERNALTVEPFPIDVRYKFNDGILKDIPTYRTAYQNVLEICVNKELNDTYGLVAHTEILSCDKFTDKVVIDALDMSFLIVLCALVCFVTLSSWYDSSFNYKRTSDHYRQPLDSKRKMVWVSFSIQRNWYRLTSRSHDELNQKHRFFQAFRFLTLWLVIVGHVSMLFSFTPTTDSVKLERMMHNVGSMILTNGVQYTQTFLAMSGTLLAIQFCSFVEKRKGKVSFLYVPFAILYRYVR
;
A
#
# COMPACT_ATOMS: atom_id res chain seq x y z
N MET A 1 11.55 -10.28 16.97
CA MET A 1 10.66 -9.10 17.05
C MET A 1 9.85 -9.23 18.31
N ASP A 2 9.61 -8.11 18.98
CA ASP A 2 8.67 -8.05 20.10
C ASP A 2 7.23 -8.00 19.59
N ASP A 3 6.32 -8.50 20.42
CA ASP A 3 4.89 -8.39 20.17
C ASP A 3 4.46 -6.92 20.27
N TYR A 4 3.82 -6.42 19.21
CA TYR A 4 3.41 -5.03 19.10
C TYR A 4 2.29 -4.70 20.08
N ASP A 5 1.28 -5.58 20.14
CA ASP A 5 0.08 -5.36 20.93
C ASP A 5 0.43 -5.47 22.43
N GLU A 6 1.22 -6.48 22.82
CA GLU A 6 1.70 -6.64 24.20
C GLU A 6 2.51 -5.43 24.67
N CYS A 7 3.39 -4.89 23.81
CA CYS A 7 4.21 -3.73 24.16
C CYS A 7 3.37 -2.47 24.37
N LEU A 8 2.27 -2.32 23.65
CA LEU A 8 1.38 -1.16 23.70
C LEU A 8 0.13 -1.39 24.55
N GLU A 9 0.10 -2.43 25.39
CA GLU A 9 -0.97 -2.58 26.37
C GLU A 9 -1.00 -1.39 27.35
N SER A 10 -2.20 -1.12 27.89
CA SER A 10 -2.38 -0.03 28.85
C SER A 10 -1.43 -0.22 30.03
N PRO A 11 -0.58 0.77 30.35
CA PRO A 11 0.29 0.66 31.50
C PRO A 11 -0.54 0.55 32.78
N GLY A 12 0.01 -0.13 33.79
CA GLY A 12 -0.51 -0.03 35.15
C GLY A 12 -0.44 1.41 35.67
N PRO A 13 -1.15 1.75 36.75
CA PRO A 13 -1.24 3.12 37.26
C PRO A 13 0.11 3.81 37.55
N ASP A 14 1.16 3.03 37.82
CA ASP A 14 2.51 3.52 38.13
C ASP A 14 3.56 3.21 37.05
N GLU A 15 3.16 2.68 35.89
CA GLU A 15 4.09 2.31 34.83
C GLU A 15 4.14 3.37 33.71
N PRO A 16 5.34 3.67 33.15
CA PRO A 16 5.43 4.51 31.98
C PRO A 16 4.73 3.84 30.78
N PRO A 17 4.16 4.63 29.86
CA PRO A 17 3.52 4.08 28.67
C PRO A 17 4.52 3.28 27.83
N GLY A 18 4.03 2.17 27.28
CA GLY A 18 4.77 1.36 26.33
C GLY A 18 5.18 2.16 25.10
N VAL A 19 6.39 1.90 24.62
CA VAL A 19 6.93 2.47 23.39
C VAL A 19 7.48 1.34 22.54
N TYR A 20 6.93 1.19 21.34
CA TYR A 20 7.35 0.22 20.35
C TYR A 20 8.06 0.93 19.21
N CYS A 21 9.31 0.56 18.92
CA CYS A 21 10.08 1.17 17.85
C CYS A 21 10.40 0.17 16.73
N GLY A 22 10.13 0.59 15.49
CA GLY A 22 10.60 -0.05 14.27
C GLY A 22 12.01 0.41 13.93
N LEU A 23 12.89 -0.54 13.62
CA LEU A 23 14.32 -0.35 13.42
C LEU A 23 14.80 -0.94 12.10
N SER A 24 15.78 -0.27 11.50
CA SER A 24 16.74 -0.89 10.60
C SER A 24 17.98 -1.28 11.39
N VAL A 25 18.42 -2.53 11.27
CA VAL A 25 19.62 -3.04 11.93
C VAL A 25 20.60 -3.47 10.82
N VAL A 26 21.67 -2.70 10.65
CA VAL A 26 22.68 -2.91 9.63
C VAL A 26 23.84 -3.69 10.23
N LEU A 27 24.00 -4.93 9.81
CA LEU A 27 25.05 -5.82 10.30
C LEU A 27 26.43 -5.30 9.88
N LYS A 28 27.39 -5.31 10.81
CA LYS A 28 28.78 -4.96 10.52
C LYS A 28 29.45 -6.10 9.75
N PRO A 29 30.11 -5.80 8.61
CA PRO A 29 30.82 -6.83 7.86
C PRO A 29 31.90 -7.55 8.66
N ASN A 30 31.95 -8.87 8.56
CA ASN A 30 32.96 -9.70 9.20
C ASN A 30 33.36 -10.89 8.31
N ASN A 31 34.33 -10.68 7.42
CA ASN A 31 34.80 -11.70 6.47
C ASN A 31 35.39 -12.96 7.10
N ARG A 32 35.68 -12.94 8.42
CA ARG A 32 36.13 -14.12 9.16
C ARG A 32 34.97 -15.01 9.62
N SER A 33 33.75 -14.46 9.69
CA SER A 33 32.55 -15.20 10.07
C SER A 33 31.96 -15.92 8.85
N ASP A 34 31.78 -17.23 8.97
CA ASP A 34 31.11 -18.01 7.92
C ASP A 34 29.63 -17.63 7.78
N LEU A 35 29.00 -17.17 8.87
CA LEU A 35 27.64 -16.63 8.84
C LEU A 35 27.58 -15.34 8.00
N TRP A 36 28.57 -14.45 8.12
CA TRP A 36 28.63 -13.24 7.30
C TRP A 36 28.75 -13.57 5.82
N LYS A 37 29.64 -14.52 5.45
CA LYS A 37 29.79 -14.97 4.06
C LYS A 37 28.47 -15.51 3.50
N LEU A 38 27.74 -16.30 4.30
CA LEU A 38 26.43 -16.80 3.91
C LEU A 38 25.43 -15.66 3.67
N ILE A 39 25.39 -14.68 4.58
CA ILE A 39 24.51 -13.51 4.44
C ILE A 39 24.83 -12.73 3.16
N GLU A 40 26.12 -12.49 2.91
CA GLU A 40 26.60 -11.78 1.72
C GLU A 40 26.27 -12.53 0.43
N GLU A 41 26.58 -13.83 0.38
CA GLU A 41 26.33 -14.68 -0.79
C GLU A 41 24.82 -14.79 -1.09
N PHE A 42 24.01 -15.06 -0.06
CA PHE A 42 22.56 -15.20 -0.22
C PHE A 42 21.89 -13.88 -0.61
N SER A 43 22.36 -12.75 -0.09
CA SER A 43 21.84 -11.41 -0.40
C SER A 43 22.30 -10.88 -1.76
N SER A 44 23.23 -11.56 -2.44
CA SER A 44 23.78 -11.11 -3.73
C SER A 44 22.75 -11.17 -4.87
N ASP A 45 21.77 -12.09 -4.81
CA ASP A 45 20.63 -12.11 -5.73
C ASP A 45 19.53 -11.14 -5.28
N TYR A 46 19.81 -9.86 -5.49
CA TYR A 46 18.93 -8.74 -5.15
C TYR A 46 17.55 -8.77 -5.85
N LYS A 47 17.33 -9.65 -6.83
CA LYS A 47 16.05 -9.77 -7.54
C LYS A 47 15.08 -10.72 -6.84
N ARG A 48 15.60 -11.71 -6.11
CA ARG A 48 14.80 -12.77 -5.50
C ARG A 48 14.93 -12.84 -3.98
N HIS A 49 16.02 -12.29 -3.44
CA HIS A 49 16.35 -12.33 -2.02
C HIS A 49 16.33 -10.92 -1.43
N TYR A 50 15.87 -10.82 -0.18
CA TYR A 50 16.06 -9.63 0.63
C TYR A 50 17.54 -9.44 0.92
N ASN A 51 17.93 -8.19 1.18
CA ASN A 51 19.26 -7.93 1.69
C ASN A 51 19.30 -8.23 3.19
N HIS A 52 19.82 -9.41 3.55
CA HIS A 52 19.93 -9.88 4.93
C HIS A 52 21.05 -9.20 5.72
N GLN A 53 21.81 -8.28 5.10
CA GLN A 53 22.68 -7.36 5.83
C GLN A 53 21.89 -6.27 6.57
N VAL A 54 20.66 -5.97 6.12
CA VAL A 54 19.77 -4.96 6.72
C VAL A 54 18.53 -5.65 7.27
N LEU A 55 18.52 -5.90 8.56
CA LEU A 55 17.38 -6.51 9.25
C LEU A 55 16.35 -5.43 9.60
N LYS A 56 15.07 -5.81 9.57
CA LYS A 56 13.95 -4.97 10.01
C LYS A 56 13.41 -5.55 11.30
N TRP A 57 13.56 -4.82 12.40
CA TRP A 57 13.16 -5.29 13.74
C TRP A 57 12.13 -4.36 14.35
N GLY A 58 11.19 -4.92 15.11
CA GLY A 58 10.31 -4.17 15.98
C GLY A 58 10.62 -4.54 17.43
N VAL A 59 10.86 -3.52 18.26
CA VAL A 59 11.43 -3.67 19.60
C VAL A 59 10.68 -2.79 20.60
N CYS A 60 10.34 -3.38 21.74
CA CYS A 60 9.74 -2.70 22.87
C CYS A 60 10.80 -2.09 23.78
N ILE A 61 10.72 -0.77 24.00
CA ILE A 61 11.73 -0.04 24.78
C ILE A 61 11.84 -0.58 26.21
N LYS A 62 10.73 -0.93 26.85
CA LYS A 62 10.70 -1.46 28.22
C LYS A 62 11.48 -2.76 28.35
N ARG A 63 11.37 -3.66 27.36
CA ARG A 63 12.16 -4.91 27.31
C ARG A 63 13.64 -4.60 27.20
N CYS A 64 14.01 -3.70 26.29
CA CYS A 64 15.42 -3.34 26.10
C CYS A 64 16.04 -2.71 27.34
N GLN A 65 15.33 -1.80 28.01
CA GLN A 65 15.79 -1.20 29.26
C GLN A 65 16.09 -2.26 30.33
N LYS A 66 15.17 -3.23 30.52
CA LYS A 66 15.38 -4.36 31.43
C LYS A 66 16.58 -5.24 31.04
N ALA A 67 16.77 -5.47 29.74
CA ALA A 67 17.86 -6.30 29.24
C ALA A 67 19.26 -5.69 29.48
N ILE A 68 19.37 -4.37 29.48
CA ILE A 68 20.64 -3.65 29.67
C ILE A 68 20.85 -3.12 31.10
N GLU A 69 19.83 -3.23 31.96
CA GLU A 69 19.85 -2.69 33.33
C GLU A 69 21.04 -3.19 34.14
N LYS A 70 21.37 -4.48 33.99
CA LYS A 70 22.45 -5.16 34.72
C LYS A 70 23.84 -5.01 34.09
N LEU A 71 23.95 -4.40 32.91
CA LEU A 71 25.23 -4.25 32.21
C LEU A 71 26.07 -3.14 32.84
N SER A 72 27.34 -3.45 33.09
CA SER A 72 28.36 -2.48 33.48
C SER A 72 28.67 -1.48 32.37
N PRO A 73 29.25 -0.31 32.68
CA PRO A 73 29.63 0.68 31.67
C PRO A 73 30.60 0.13 30.62
N ALA A 74 31.51 -0.76 31.02
CA ALA A 74 32.47 -1.39 30.10
C ALA A 74 31.77 -2.32 29.10
N GLU A 75 30.80 -3.12 29.56
CA GLU A 75 30.01 -3.98 28.69
C GLU A 75 29.14 -3.18 27.72
N ARG A 76 28.53 -2.08 28.20
CA ARG A 76 27.77 -1.17 27.35
C ARG A 76 28.64 -0.58 26.24
N ASN A 77 29.84 -0.13 26.57
CA ASN A 77 30.78 0.43 25.59
C ASN A 77 31.25 -0.62 24.57
N ALA A 78 31.42 -1.88 24.99
CA ALA A 78 31.81 -2.97 24.07
C ALA A 78 30.71 -3.33 23.06
N LEU A 79 29.44 -3.02 23.37
CA LEU A 79 28.29 -3.27 22.51
C LEU A 79 27.94 -2.09 21.59
N THR A 80 28.58 -0.93 21.78
CA THR A 80 28.43 0.22 20.89
C THR A 80 29.30 0.04 19.65
N VAL A 81 28.76 0.29 18.47
CA VAL A 81 29.48 0.08 17.21
C VAL A 81 29.90 1.43 16.63
N GLU A 82 31.19 1.60 16.42
CA GLU A 82 31.71 2.77 15.69
C GLU A 82 31.14 2.84 14.27
N PRO A 83 30.84 4.04 13.76
CA PRO A 83 30.33 4.22 12.41
C PRO A 83 31.23 3.53 11.38
N PHE A 84 30.62 2.76 10.49
CA PHE A 84 31.28 2.11 9.38
C PHE A 84 30.60 2.52 8.06
N PRO A 85 31.29 2.44 6.91
CA PRO A 85 30.67 2.79 5.64
C PRO A 85 29.54 1.80 5.32
N ILE A 86 28.35 2.35 5.04
CA ILE A 86 27.16 1.60 4.64
C ILE A 86 26.80 2.06 3.22
N ASP A 87 26.90 1.15 2.25
CA ASP A 87 26.59 1.37 0.83
C ASP A 87 25.14 1.00 0.46
N VAL A 88 24.42 0.37 1.38
CA VAL A 88 23.03 -0.07 1.21
C VAL A 88 22.03 0.94 1.76
N ARG A 89 20.82 0.97 1.19
CA ARG A 89 19.75 1.85 1.68
C ARG A 89 19.11 1.26 2.94
N TYR A 90 19.40 1.85 4.09
CA TYR A 90 18.85 1.42 5.38
C TYR A 90 17.92 2.44 6.05
N LYS A 91 17.98 3.72 5.64
CA LYS A 91 17.15 4.80 6.18
C LYS A 91 16.38 5.57 5.11
N PHE A 92 15.32 6.24 5.53
CA PHE A 92 14.66 7.26 4.73
C PHE A 92 15.38 8.60 4.90
N ASN A 93 15.17 9.53 3.97
CA ASN A 93 15.70 10.88 4.12
C ASN A 93 15.03 11.56 5.32
N ASP A 94 15.80 12.38 6.03
CA ASP A 94 15.28 13.15 7.17
C ASP A 94 14.10 14.03 6.72
N GLY A 95 13.07 14.14 7.57
CA GLY A 95 11.86 14.91 7.30
C GLY A 95 10.74 14.15 6.57
N ILE A 96 10.99 12.93 6.09
CA ILE A 96 9.92 12.06 5.57
C ILE A 96 9.12 11.44 6.72
N LEU A 97 9.83 10.99 7.75
CA LEU A 97 9.25 10.31 8.90
C LEU A 97 9.17 11.28 10.08
N LYS A 98 8.03 11.25 10.77
CA LYS A 98 7.72 12.19 11.84
C LYS A 98 8.52 11.86 13.11
N ASP A 99 8.96 12.90 13.82
CA ASP A 99 9.54 12.83 15.18
C ASP A 99 10.82 11.97 15.34
N ILE A 100 11.45 11.53 14.24
CA ILE A 100 12.68 10.71 14.27
C ILE A 100 13.84 11.35 15.04
N PRO A 101 14.16 12.66 14.89
CA PRO A 101 15.26 13.26 15.66
C PRO A 101 15.04 13.19 17.17
N THR A 102 13.78 13.36 17.61
CA THR A 102 13.37 13.24 19.01
C THR A 102 13.56 11.82 19.51
N TYR A 103 13.11 10.82 18.75
CA TYR A 103 13.30 9.41 19.11
C TYR A 103 14.75 8.97 19.11
N ARG A 104 15.56 9.47 18.17
CA ARG A 104 17.00 9.21 18.14
C ARG A 104 17.68 9.72 19.41
N THR A 105 17.31 10.90 19.89
CA THR A 105 17.87 11.47 21.11
C THR A 105 17.45 10.67 22.36
N ALA A 106 16.22 10.17 22.38
CA ALA A 106 15.67 9.47 23.55
C ALA A 106 16.07 7.99 23.65
N TYR A 107 16.10 7.25 22.53
CA TYR A 107 16.11 5.78 22.54
C TYR A 107 17.24 5.13 21.76
N GLN A 108 17.97 5.87 20.91
CA GLN A 108 18.99 5.29 20.03
C GLN A 108 20.03 4.47 20.80
N ASN A 109 20.59 5.03 21.86
CA ASN A 109 21.64 4.37 22.66
C ASN A 109 21.12 3.07 23.32
N VAL A 110 19.91 3.11 23.88
CA VAL A 110 19.27 1.95 24.52
C VAL A 110 19.03 0.83 23.51
N LEU A 111 18.53 1.20 22.32
CA LEU A 111 18.23 0.25 21.25
C LEU A 111 19.49 -0.37 20.67
N GLU A 112 20.53 0.44 20.42
CA GLU A 112 21.80 -0.05 19.87
C GLU A 112 22.45 -1.08 20.78
N ILE A 113 22.57 -0.78 22.08
CA ILE A 113 23.17 -1.71 23.06
C ILE A 113 22.34 -2.98 23.21
N CYS A 114 21.02 -2.84 23.34
CA CYS A 114 20.11 -3.97 23.52
C CYS A 114 20.13 -4.93 22.32
N VAL A 115 20.04 -4.39 21.11
CA VAL A 115 20.05 -5.16 19.87
C VAL A 115 21.42 -5.84 19.68
N ASN A 116 22.52 -5.11 19.92
CA ASN A 116 23.85 -5.70 19.82
C ASN A 116 24.11 -6.76 20.89
N LYS A 117 23.54 -6.61 22.09
CA LYS A 117 23.59 -7.67 23.10
C LYS A 117 22.93 -8.95 22.57
N GLU A 118 21.71 -8.85 22.06
CA GLU A 118 20.97 -9.99 21.54
C GLU A 118 21.66 -10.64 20.33
N LEU A 119 22.17 -9.83 19.40
CA LEU A 119 22.89 -10.31 18.21
C LEU A 119 24.23 -10.97 18.58
N ASN A 120 24.97 -10.39 19.51
CA ASN A 120 26.27 -10.90 19.91
C ASN A 120 26.13 -12.21 20.70
N ASP A 121 25.20 -12.25 21.67
CA ASP A 121 24.95 -13.45 22.48
C ASP A 121 24.46 -14.64 21.63
N THR A 122 23.65 -14.37 20.60
CA THR A 122 23.02 -15.43 19.80
C THR A 122 23.86 -15.83 18.57
N TYR A 123 24.50 -14.87 17.91
CA TYR A 123 25.13 -15.06 16.59
C TYR A 123 26.58 -14.57 16.50
N GLY A 124 27.12 -13.94 17.54
CA GLY A 124 28.44 -13.29 17.49
C GLY A 124 28.51 -12.14 16.48
N LEU A 125 27.37 -11.50 16.21
CA LEU A 125 27.25 -10.38 15.27
C LEU A 125 27.08 -9.06 16.03
N VAL A 126 27.53 -7.97 15.40
CA VAL A 126 27.30 -6.60 15.86
C VAL A 126 26.77 -5.76 14.70
N ALA A 127 26.02 -4.72 15.01
CA ALA A 127 25.27 -3.95 14.05
C ALA A 127 25.14 -2.47 14.44
N HIS A 128 24.87 -1.65 13.44
CA HIS A 128 24.40 -0.28 13.63
C HIS A 128 22.87 -0.25 13.52
N THR A 129 22.21 0.38 14.49
CA THR A 129 20.74 0.51 14.49
C THR A 129 20.32 1.89 14.00
N GLU A 130 19.20 1.98 13.30
CA GLU A 130 18.57 3.25 12.93
C GLU A 130 17.06 3.16 13.16
N ILE A 131 16.50 4.16 13.83
CA ILE A 131 15.06 4.22 14.14
C ILE A 131 14.28 4.64 12.88
N LEU A 132 13.27 3.85 12.53
CA LEU A 132 12.35 4.13 11.42
C LEU A 132 11.02 4.71 11.92
N SER A 133 10.51 4.21 13.04
CA SER A 133 9.28 4.73 13.66
C SER A 133 9.27 4.35 15.13
N CYS A 134 8.54 5.11 15.94
CA CYS A 134 8.18 4.70 17.29
C CYS A 134 6.73 5.09 17.55
N ASP A 135 5.96 4.12 18.03
CA ASP A 135 4.58 4.28 18.43
C ASP A 135 4.50 4.20 19.96
N LYS A 136 3.66 5.04 20.55
CA LYS A 136 3.39 5.05 21.99
C LYS A 136 1.93 4.73 22.26
N PHE A 137 1.67 4.11 23.41
CA PHE A 137 0.30 3.88 23.87
C PHE A 137 -0.53 5.19 23.97
N THR A 138 0.12 6.30 24.32
CA THR A 138 -0.54 7.60 24.45
C THR A 138 -0.81 8.30 23.12
N ASP A 139 -0.29 7.78 22.01
CA ASP A 139 -0.44 8.43 20.72
C ASP A 139 -1.91 8.34 20.28
N LYS A 140 -2.52 9.51 20.09
CA LYS A 140 -3.88 9.61 19.58
C LYS A 140 -3.82 9.80 18.08
N VAL A 141 -4.65 9.08 17.35
CA VAL A 141 -4.88 9.33 15.94
C VAL A 141 -5.47 10.74 15.81
N VAL A 142 -4.67 11.67 15.27
CA VAL A 142 -5.11 13.03 14.99
C VAL A 142 -5.71 13.03 13.59
N ILE A 143 -7.02 13.27 13.51
CA ILE A 143 -7.70 13.39 12.22
C ILE A 143 -7.25 14.69 11.57
N ASP A 144 -6.56 14.59 10.44
CA ASP A 144 -6.08 15.74 9.71
C ASP A 144 -7.08 16.23 8.64
N ALA A 145 -6.72 17.29 7.90
CA ALA A 145 -7.57 17.84 6.85
C ALA A 145 -7.79 16.85 5.68
N LEU A 146 -6.81 15.99 5.39
CA LEU A 146 -6.91 14.99 4.33
C LEU A 146 -7.86 13.87 4.76
N ASP A 147 -7.75 13.39 6.00
CA ASP A 147 -8.66 12.41 6.58
C ASP A 147 -10.11 12.92 6.56
N MET A 148 -10.32 14.16 7.00
CA MET A 148 -11.64 14.80 6.93
C MET A 148 -12.15 14.93 5.50
N SER A 149 -11.27 15.32 4.56
CA SER A 149 -11.65 15.42 3.14
C SER A 149 -12.08 14.08 2.56
N PHE A 150 -11.37 13.00 2.90
CA PHE A 150 -11.68 11.64 2.49
C PHE A 150 -13.04 11.21 3.04
N LEU A 151 -13.28 11.43 4.34
CA LEU A 151 -14.55 11.09 4.98
C LEU A 151 -15.72 11.86 4.36
N ILE A 152 -15.56 13.15 4.08
CA ILE A 152 -16.58 13.97 3.43
C ILE A 152 -16.91 13.43 2.04
N VAL A 153 -15.90 13.13 1.22
CA VAL A 153 -16.10 12.61 -0.14
C VAL A 153 -16.76 11.23 -0.10
N LEU A 154 -16.31 10.35 0.80
CA LEU A 154 -16.90 9.02 0.98
C LEU A 154 -18.37 9.10 1.39
N CYS A 155 -18.68 9.93 2.39
CA CYS A 155 -20.05 10.17 2.82
C CYS A 155 -20.91 10.75 1.69
N ALA A 156 -20.39 11.71 0.91
CA ALA A 156 -21.10 12.26 -0.24
C ALA A 156 -21.40 11.21 -1.30
N LEU A 157 -20.45 10.33 -1.63
CA LEU A 157 -20.65 9.23 -2.57
C LEU A 157 -21.70 8.23 -2.07
N VAL A 158 -21.63 7.84 -0.79
CA VAL A 158 -22.64 6.97 -0.18
C VAL A 158 -24.01 7.63 -0.24
N CYS A 159 -24.13 8.92 0.10
CA CYS A 159 -25.37 9.68 0.00
C CYS A 159 -25.91 9.74 -1.43
N PHE A 160 -25.06 9.98 -2.43
CA PHE A 160 -25.51 9.99 -3.84
C PHE A 160 -26.02 8.62 -4.27
N VAL A 161 -25.33 7.54 -3.89
CA VAL A 161 -25.73 6.17 -4.22
C VAL A 161 -27.05 5.80 -3.53
N THR A 162 -27.21 6.14 -2.25
CA THR A 162 -28.43 5.82 -1.49
C THR A 162 -29.62 6.64 -1.98
N LEU A 163 -29.49 7.96 -2.12
CA LEU A 163 -30.56 8.84 -2.61
C LEU A 163 -30.95 8.50 -4.04
N SER A 164 -29.97 8.22 -4.91
CA SER A 164 -30.23 7.87 -6.31
C SER A 164 -30.94 6.52 -6.43
N SER A 165 -30.50 5.51 -5.66
CA SER A 165 -31.14 4.19 -5.63
C SER A 165 -32.55 4.24 -5.04
N TRP A 166 -32.74 5.02 -3.97
CA TRP A 166 -34.06 5.25 -3.37
C TRP A 166 -34.99 5.98 -4.34
N TYR A 167 -34.51 7.03 -5.00
CA TYR A 167 -35.28 7.75 -6.01
C TYR A 167 -35.70 6.82 -7.15
N ASP A 168 -34.80 6.03 -7.74
CA ASP A 168 -35.13 5.07 -8.81
C ASP A 168 -36.16 4.02 -8.38
N SER A 169 -36.05 3.53 -7.14
CA SER A 169 -37.02 2.59 -6.56
C SER A 169 -38.37 3.22 -6.25
N SER A 170 -38.43 4.52 -5.90
CA SER A 170 -39.66 5.20 -5.46
C SER A 170 -40.75 5.28 -6.54
N PHE A 171 -40.34 5.33 -7.81
CA PHE A 171 -41.26 5.34 -8.95
C PHE A 171 -41.30 4.01 -9.72
N ASN A 172 -40.70 2.95 -9.16
CA ASN A 172 -40.90 1.57 -9.62
C ASN A 172 -42.20 0.99 -9.05
N TYR A 173 -43.34 1.58 -9.42
CA TYR A 173 -44.66 1.22 -8.88
C TYR A 173 -45.03 -0.26 -9.11
N LYS A 174 -44.58 -0.84 -10.23
CA LYS A 174 -44.85 -2.23 -10.60
C LYS A 174 -43.95 -3.23 -9.87
N ARG A 175 -42.92 -2.76 -9.15
CA ARG A 175 -41.91 -3.58 -8.46
C ARG A 175 -41.29 -4.66 -9.37
N THR A 176 -41.11 -4.32 -10.65
CA THR A 176 -40.55 -5.22 -11.66
C THR A 176 -39.06 -4.94 -11.88
N SER A 177 -38.28 -5.98 -12.16
CA SER A 177 -36.86 -5.83 -12.52
C SER A 177 -36.66 -5.10 -13.85
N ASP A 178 -37.63 -5.18 -14.76
CA ASP A 178 -37.55 -4.58 -16.09
C ASP A 178 -37.50 -3.05 -16.06
N HIS A 179 -38.03 -2.44 -15.00
CA HIS A 179 -37.95 -0.99 -14.73
C HIS A 179 -36.52 -0.45 -14.81
N TYR A 180 -35.57 -1.20 -14.27
CA TYR A 180 -34.15 -0.79 -14.22
C TYR A 180 -33.42 -1.01 -15.54
N ARG A 181 -34.00 -1.79 -16.46
CA ARG A 181 -33.42 -2.10 -17.78
C ARG A 181 -33.83 -1.09 -18.84
N GLN A 182 -35.01 -0.47 -18.67
CA GLN A 182 -35.57 0.45 -19.66
C GLN A 182 -35.04 1.89 -19.47
N PRO A 183 -34.81 2.63 -20.57
CA PRO A 183 -34.44 4.04 -20.49
C PRO A 183 -35.57 4.87 -19.87
N LEU A 184 -35.22 5.96 -19.21
CA LEU A 184 -36.19 6.89 -18.62
C LEU A 184 -36.58 7.99 -19.61
N ASP A 185 -37.84 8.39 -19.60
CA ASP A 185 -38.39 9.37 -20.55
C ASP A 185 -37.88 10.80 -20.35
N SER A 186 -37.31 11.11 -19.18
CA SER A 186 -36.89 12.46 -18.82
C SER A 186 -35.40 12.54 -18.50
N LYS A 187 -34.71 13.50 -19.14
CA LYS A 187 -33.30 13.82 -18.85
C LYS A 187 -33.08 14.18 -17.38
N ARG A 188 -34.06 14.83 -16.73
CA ARG A 188 -33.98 15.14 -15.30
C ARG A 188 -33.98 13.85 -14.48
N LYS A 189 -34.92 12.94 -14.76
CA LYS A 189 -34.97 11.63 -14.07
C LYS A 189 -33.68 10.85 -14.27
N MET A 190 -33.10 10.88 -15.48
CA MET A 190 -31.81 10.23 -15.77
C MET A 190 -30.69 10.70 -14.85
N VAL A 191 -30.55 12.02 -14.62
CA VAL A 191 -29.52 12.58 -13.72
C VAL A 191 -29.72 12.14 -12.28
N TRP A 192 -30.96 12.10 -11.81
CA TRP A 192 -31.26 11.67 -10.43
C TRP A 192 -31.02 10.17 -10.21
N VAL A 193 -31.11 9.34 -11.25
CA VAL A 193 -30.83 7.89 -11.16
C VAL A 193 -29.41 7.49 -11.55
N SER A 194 -28.53 8.45 -11.88
CA SER A 194 -27.17 8.18 -12.35
C SER A 194 -26.35 7.28 -11.43
N PHE A 195 -26.60 7.33 -10.12
CA PHE A 195 -25.90 6.54 -9.10
C PHE A 195 -26.74 5.38 -8.55
N SER A 196 -27.88 5.06 -9.17
CA SER A 196 -28.75 3.93 -8.77
C SER A 196 -28.03 2.60 -8.96
N ILE A 197 -27.86 1.84 -7.88
CA ILE A 197 -27.13 0.55 -7.89
C ILE A 197 -27.79 -0.43 -8.87
N GLN A 198 -29.11 -0.58 -8.79
CA GLN A 198 -29.85 -1.59 -9.56
C GLN A 198 -29.77 -1.30 -11.06
N ARG A 199 -29.97 -0.04 -11.45
CA ARG A 199 -29.89 0.38 -12.87
C ARG A 199 -28.46 0.29 -13.39
N ASN A 200 -27.47 0.73 -12.62
CA ASN A 200 -26.07 0.61 -13.01
C ASN A 200 -25.63 -0.85 -13.13
N TRP A 201 -26.11 -1.75 -12.26
CA TRP A 201 -25.87 -3.19 -12.37
C TRP A 201 -26.39 -3.76 -13.69
N TYR A 202 -27.66 -3.53 -14.03
CA TYR A 202 -28.22 -4.01 -15.29
C TYR A 202 -27.53 -3.40 -16.49
N ARG A 203 -27.11 -2.15 -16.41
CA ARG A 203 -26.34 -1.51 -17.48
C ARG A 203 -24.94 -2.10 -17.65
N LEU A 204 -24.21 -2.32 -16.56
CA LEU A 204 -22.86 -2.91 -16.58
C LEU A 204 -22.88 -4.36 -17.08
N THR A 205 -23.96 -5.09 -16.80
CA THR A 205 -24.14 -6.48 -17.25
C THR A 205 -24.84 -6.60 -18.60
N SER A 206 -25.39 -5.50 -19.14
CA SER A 206 -26.00 -5.48 -20.48
C SER A 206 -24.96 -5.60 -21.60
N ARG A 207 -25.36 -6.23 -22.72
CA ARG A 207 -24.53 -6.31 -23.92
C ARG A 207 -24.76 -5.07 -24.79
N SER A 208 -23.68 -4.41 -25.20
CA SER A 208 -23.76 -3.35 -26.20
C SER A 208 -24.06 -3.95 -27.58
N HIS A 209 -25.07 -3.40 -28.26
CA HIS A 209 -25.43 -3.78 -29.62
C HIS A 209 -24.75 -2.91 -30.70
N ASP A 210 -23.97 -1.92 -30.29
CA ASP A 210 -23.29 -0.99 -31.20
C ASP A 210 -22.13 -1.70 -31.93
N GLU A 211 -22.07 -1.55 -33.26
CA GLU A 211 -21.14 -2.26 -34.14
C GLU A 211 -19.67 -1.99 -33.76
N LEU A 212 -19.37 -0.74 -33.40
CA LEU A 212 -18.05 -0.34 -32.92
C LEU A 212 -17.69 -1.09 -31.63
N ASN A 213 -18.61 -1.18 -30.67
CA ASN A 213 -18.38 -1.92 -29.43
C ASN A 213 -18.23 -3.42 -29.70
N GLN A 214 -18.97 -3.97 -30.67
CA GLN A 214 -18.88 -5.37 -31.04
C GLN A 214 -17.52 -5.76 -31.63
N LYS A 215 -16.93 -4.90 -32.47
CA LYS A 215 -15.60 -5.10 -33.08
C LYS A 215 -14.48 -5.05 -32.04
N HIS A 216 -14.63 -4.27 -30.97
CA HIS A 216 -13.62 -4.12 -29.91
C HIS A 216 -13.86 -5.02 -28.69
N ARG A 217 -14.75 -6.01 -28.76
CA ARG A 217 -15.07 -6.89 -27.61
C ARG A 217 -13.86 -7.65 -27.07
N PHE A 218 -12.91 -8.02 -27.92
CA PHE A 218 -11.71 -8.75 -27.47
C PHE A 218 -10.89 -7.93 -26.47
N PHE A 219 -10.84 -6.60 -26.61
CA PHE A 219 -10.18 -5.71 -25.65
C PHE A 219 -10.80 -5.80 -24.25
N GLN A 220 -12.08 -6.15 -24.13
CA GLN A 220 -12.72 -6.29 -22.81
C GLN A 220 -12.17 -7.49 -22.04
N ALA A 221 -11.83 -8.60 -22.73
CA ALA A 221 -11.21 -9.76 -22.10
C ALA A 221 -9.81 -9.42 -21.58
N PHE A 222 -8.98 -8.77 -22.40
CA PHE A 222 -7.65 -8.31 -21.99
C PHE A 222 -7.73 -7.25 -20.88
N ARG A 223 -8.69 -6.34 -20.95
CA ARG A 223 -8.93 -5.34 -19.90
C ARG A 223 -9.31 -5.99 -18.58
N PHE A 224 -10.20 -6.98 -18.60
CA PHE A 224 -10.56 -7.74 -17.40
C PHE A 224 -9.34 -8.45 -16.80
N LEU A 225 -8.56 -9.16 -17.63
CA LEU A 225 -7.37 -9.87 -17.19
C LEU A 225 -6.32 -8.93 -16.59
N THR A 226 -5.98 -7.85 -17.29
CA THR A 226 -5.01 -6.85 -16.82
C THR A 226 -5.47 -6.15 -15.55
N LEU A 227 -6.76 -5.79 -15.43
CA LEU A 227 -7.30 -5.20 -14.20
C LEU A 227 -7.23 -6.19 -13.03
N TRP A 228 -7.58 -7.45 -13.26
CA TRP A 228 -7.51 -8.49 -12.24
C TRP A 228 -6.06 -8.71 -11.77
N LEU A 229 -5.10 -8.80 -12.70
CA LEU A 229 -3.67 -8.91 -12.38
C LEU A 229 -3.16 -7.70 -11.59
N VAL A 230 -3.60 -6.49 -11.94
CA VAL A 230 -3.27 -5.28 -11.18
C VAL A 230 -3.80 -5.36 -9.76
N ILE A 231 -5.07 -5.76 -9.56
CA ILE A 231 -5.68 -5.87 -8.23
C ILE A 231 -4.94 -6.92 -7.39
N VAL A 232 -4.75 -8.12 -7.93
CA VAL A 232 -4.03 -9.21 -7.24
C VAL A 232 -2.59 -8.80 -6.95
N GLY A 233 -1.93 -8.10 -7.88
CA GLY A 233 -0.58 -7.57 -7.72
C GLY A 233 -0.49 -6.57 -6.58
N HIS A 234 -1.42 -5.63 -6.46
CA HIS A 234 -1.43 -4.64 -5.36
C HIS A 234 -1.73 -5.29 -4.01
N VAL A 235 -2.67 -6.23 -3.95
CA VAL A 235 -2.92 -7.00 -2.73
C VAL A 235 -1.67 -7.79 -2.32
N SER A 236 -1.01 -8.44 -3.27
CA SER A 236 0.24 -9.18 -3.02
C SER A 236 1.39 -8.26 -2.58
N MET A 237 1.47 -7.06 -3.16
CA MET A 237 2.48 -6.05 -2.84
C MET A 237 2.36 -5.53 -1.40
N LEU A 238 1.15 -5.41 -0.85
CA LEU A 238 0.95 -5.05 0.55
C LEU A 238 1.62 -6.06 1.51
N PHE A 239 1.52 -7.36 1.21
CA PHE A 239 2.22 -8.39 1.97
C PHE A 239 3.74 -8.26 1.85
N SER A 240 4.25 -7.76 0.73
CA SER A 240 5.69 -7.58 0.54
C SER A 240 6.29 -6.36 1.25
N PHE A 241 5.49 -5.33 1.51
CA PHE A 241 5.95 -4.14 2.25
C PHE A 241 5.73 -4.22 3.75
N THR A 242 4.87 -5.13 4.20
CA THR A 242 4.62 -5.29 5.62
C THR A 242 5.83 -6.01 6.24
N PRO A 243 6.40 -5.52 7.35
CA PRO A 243 7.44 -6.24 8.07
C PRO A 243 6.95 -7.65 8.40
N THR A 244 7.69 -8.67 7.98
CA THR A 244 7.37 -10.07 8.24
C THR A 244 8.47 -10.68 9.08
N THR A 245 8.09 -11.52 10.03
CA THR A 245 9.02 -12.35 10.82
C THR A 245 9.59 -13.51 10.01
N ASP A 246 8.93 -13.89 8.91
CA ASP A 246 9.35 -14.96 7.99
C ASP A 246 9.52 -14.38 6.58
N SER A 247 10.71 -13.81 6.33
CA SER A 247 11.10 -13.33 5.00
C SER A 247 11.32 -14.47 4.01
N VAL A 248 11.70 -15.66 4.48
CA VAL A 248 12.00 -16.83 3.66
C VAL A 248 10.77 -17.28 2.87
N LYS A 249 9.59 -17.28 3.49
CA LYS A 249 8.34 -17.62 2.80
C LYS A 249 8.07 -16.70 1.61
N LEU A 250 8.37 -15.41 1.78
CA LEU A 250 8.15 -14.39 0.76
C LEU A 250 9.21 -14.49 -0.36
N GLU A 251 10.47 -14.76 -0.01
CA GLU A 251 11.53 -15.01 -0.99
C GLU A 251 11.26 -16.26 -1.82
N ARG A 252 10.79 -17.34 -1.20
CA ARG A 252 10.38 -18.57 -1.94
C ARG A 252 9.30 -18.30 -2.97
N MET A 253 8.39 -17.37 -2.69
CA MET A 253 7.40 -16.93 -3.66
C MET A 253 8.06 -16.27 -4.87
N MET A 254 9.13 -15.50 -4.68
CA MET A 254 9.88 -14.86 -5.77
C MET A 254 10.61 -15.85 -6.69
N HIS A 255 10.77 -17.11 -6.27
CA HIS A 255 11.30 -18.18 -7.12
C HIS A 255 10.23 -18.88 -7.98
N ASN A 256 8.94 -18.58 -7.77
CA ASN A 256 7.85 -19.13 -8.58
C ASN A 256 7.61 -18.27 -9.83
N VAL A 257 7.55 -18.92 -11.01
CA VAL A 257 7.27 -18.27 -12.30
C VAL A 257 5.96 -17.48 -12.28
N GLY A 258 4.91 -17.99 -11.65
CA GLY A 258 3.63 -17.28 -11.56
C GLY A 258 3.73 -15.97 -10.78
N SER A 259 4.54 -15.96 -9.72
CA SER A 259 4.80 -14.77 -8.92
C SER A 259 5.74 -13.80 -9.63
N MET A 260 6.75 -14.29 -10.36
CA MET A 260 7.60 -13.45 -11.23
C MET A 260 6.79 -12.76 -12.32
N ILE A 261 5.81 -13.47 -12.90
CA ILE A 261 4.84 -12.90 -13.83
C ILE A 261 4.06 -11.80 -13.11
N LEU A 262 3.46 -12.08 -11.95
CA LEU A 262 2.66 -11.10 -11.19
C LEU A 262 3.46 -9.85 -10.78
N THR A 263 4.71 -10.01 -10.35
CA THR A 263 5.58 -8.89 -9.92
C THR A 263 6.08 -8.04 -11.08
N ASN A 264 5.91 -8.48 -12.33
CA ASN A 264 6.13 -7.68 -13.53
C ASN A 264 4.99 -6.67 -13.77
N GLY A 265 4.61 -5.94 -12.72
CA GLY A 265 3.47 -5.02 -12.69
C GLY A 265 3.54 -3.93 -13.77
N VAL A 266 4.74 -3.48 -14.12
CA VAL A 266 4.97 -2.45 -15.12
C VAL A 266 4.38 -2.84 -16.47
N GLN A 267 4.58 -4.07 -16.91
CA GLN A 267 4.10 -4.53 -18.22
C GLN A 267 2.57 -4.60 -18.30
N TYR A 268 1.90 -5.06 -17.23
CA TYR A 268 0.43 -5.07 -17.19
C TYR A 268 -0.14 -3.66 -17.20
N THR A 269 0.47 -2.75 -16.44
CA THR A 269 0.02 -1.37 -16.31
C THR A 269 0.20 -0.63 -17.64
N GLN A 270 1.35 -0.81 -18.30
CA GLN A 270 1.60 -0.26 -19.64
C GLN A 270 0.62 -0.80 -20.68
N THR A 271 0.37 -2.11 -20.67
CA THR A 271 -0.60 -2.75 -21.59
C THR A 271 -2.01 -2.20 -21.35
N PHE A 272 -2.43 -2.06 -20.09
CA PHE A 272 -3.73 -1.49 -19.72
C PHE A 272 -3.86 -0.03 -20.18
N LEU A 273 -2.84 0.80 -19.98
CA LEU A 273 -2.82 2.20 -20.40
C LEU A 273 -2.82 2.32 -21.93
N ALA A 274 -2.04 1.50 -22.64
CA ALA A 274 -2.00 1.47 -24.09
C ALA A 274 -3.38 1.12 -24.67
N MET A 275 -4.01 0.02 -24.21
CA MET A 275 -5.36 -0.37 -24.64
C MET A 275 -6.40 0.73 -24.34
N SER A 276 -6.35 1.32 -23.15
CA SER A 276 -7.28 2.40 -22.75
C SER A 276 -7.09 3.65 -23.62
N GLY A 277 -5.84 4.00 -23.94
CA GLY A 277 -5.49 5.09 -24.85
C GLY A 277 -5.98 4.85 -26.27
N THR A 278 -5.80 3.64 -26.82
CA THR A 278 -6.31 3.27 -28.14
C THR A 278 -7.83 3.38 -28.21
N LEU A 279 -8.56 2.84 -27.22
CA LEU A 279 -10.03 2.93 -27.17
C LEU A 279 -10.52 4.38 -27.06
N LEU A 280 -9.83 5.20 -26.25
CA LEU A 280 -10.12 6.62 -26.13
C LEU A 280 -9.91 7.36 -27.46
N ALA A 281 -8.81 7.07 -28.16
CA ALA A 281 -8.51 7.67 -29.47
C ALA A 281 -9.56 7.28 -30.52
N ILE A 282 -9.96 6.01 -30.60
CA ILE A 282 -11.02 5.54 -31.51
C ILE A 282 -12.34 6.26 -31.22
N GLN A 283 -12.71 6.35 -29.93
CA GLN A 283 -13.93 7.05 -29.53
C GLN A 283 -13.86 8.55 -29.87
N PHE A 284 -12.71 9.18 -29.66
CA PHE A 284 -12.50 10.59 -30.00
C PHE A 284 -12.61 10.83 -31.51
N CYS A 285 -11.93 10.03 -32.35
CA CYS A 285 -12.02 10.14 -33.81
C CYS A 285 -13.45 10.01 -34.32
N SER A 286 -14.19 9.00 -33.83
CA SER A 286 -15.61 8.81 -34.19
C SER A 286 -16.49 10.00 -33.80
N PHE A 287 -16.13 10.70 -32.72
CA PHE A 287 -16.84 11.90 -32.28
C PHE A 287 -16.51 13.13 -33.15
N VAL A 288 -15.23 13.32 -33.50
CA VAL A 288 -14.80 14.41 -34.40
C VAL A 288 -15.51 14.30 -35.75
N GLU A 289 -15.61 13.10 -36.29
CA GLU A 289 -16.31 12.81 -37.53
C GLU A 289 -17.81 13.19 -37.44
N LYS A 290 -18.51 12.75 -36.38
CA LYS A 290 -19.91 13.14 -36.12
C LYS A 290 -20.11 14.65 -35.98
N ARG A 291 -19.10 15.39 -35.54
CA ARG A 291 -19.12 16.84 -35.35
C ARG A 291 -18.57 17.63 -36.55
N LYS A 292 -18.24 16.97 -37.66
CA LYS A 292 -17.63 17.58 -38.86
C LYS A 292 -16.39 18.44 -38.51
N GLY A 293 -15.53 17.93 -37.63
CA GLY A 293 -14.29 18.62 -37.25
C GLY A 293 -14.41 19.72 -36.19
N LYS A 294 -15.62 20.05 -35.71
CA LYS A 294 -15.81 21.08 -34.68
C LYS A 294 -15.56 20.52 -33.27
N VAL A 295 -14.34 20.67 -32.76
CA VAL A 295 -13.95 20.23 -31.41
C VAL A 295 -13.48 21.43 -30.59
N SER A 296 -14.07 21.63 -29.41
CA SER A 296 -13.63 22.62 -28.43
C SER A 296 -12.82 21.92 -27.33
N PHE A 297 -11.80 22.60 -26.78
CA PHE A 297 -11.02 22.10 -25.65
C PHE A 297 -11.90 21.79 -24.41
N LEU A 298 -13.01 22.50 -24.23
CA LEU A 298 -13.99 22.27 -23.16
C LEU A 298 -14.74 20.93 -23.28
N TYR A 299 -14.61 20.23 -24.40
CA TYR A 299 -15.22 18.93 -24.58
C TYR A 299 -14.62 17.86 -23.65
N VAL A 300 -13.31 17.88 -23.42
CA VAL A 300 -12.65 16.86 -22.59
C VAL A 300 -13.24 16.78 -21.17
N PRO A 301 -13.31 17.89 -20.40
CA PRO A 301 -13.94 17.86 -19.08
C PRO A 301 -15.44 17.54 -19.14
N PHE A 302 -16.16 18.03 -20.16
CA PHE A 302 -17.58 17.73 -20.33
C PHE A 302 -17.82 16.24 -20.62
N ALA A 303 -16.97 15.61 -21.43
CA ALA A 303 -17.05 14.20 -21.76
C ALA A 303 -16.74 13.32 -20.54
N ILE A 304 -15.79 13.74 -19.69
CA ILE A 304 -15.50 13.08 -18.43
C ILE A 304 -16.72 13.14 -17.51
N LEU A 305 -17.27 14.33 -17.27
CA LEU A 305 -18.47 14.52 -16.45
C LEU A 305 -19.66 13.72 -16.99
N TYR A 306 -19.91 13.81 -18.31
CA TYR A 306 -20.96 13.04 -18.96
C TYR A 306 -20.73 11.54 -18.81
N ARG A 307 -19.50 11.03 -18.84
CA ARG A 307 -19.23 9.60 -18.66
C ARG A 307 -19.53 9.10 -17.24
N TYR A 308 -19.35 9.95 -16.23
CA TYR A 308 -19.67 9.63 -14.83
C TYR A 308 -21.15 9.78 -14.50
N VAL A 309 -21.83 10.77 -15.10
CA VAL A 309 -23.26 11.04 -14.86
C VAL A 309 -24.16 10.23 -15.80
N ARG A 310 -23.68 9.82 -16.96
CA ARG A 310 -24.43 8.99 -17.90
C ARG A 310 -24.63 7.63 -17.31
#